data_AF-A0A2V3HLZ4-F1
#
_entry.id   AF-A0A2V3HLZ4-F1
#
_cell.length_a   1.000
_cell.length_b   1.000
_cell.length_c   1.000
_cell.angle_alpha   90.00
_cell.angle_beta   90.00
_cell.angle_gamma   90.00
#
_symmetry.space_group_name_H-M   'P 1'
#
loop_
_entity.id
_entity.type
_entity.pdbx_description
1 polymer ?
#
loop_
_entity_poly.entity_id
_entity_poly.type
_entity_poly.pdbx_seq_one_letter_code
_entity_poly.pdbx_strand_id
1 'polypeptide(L)' 'MNVEISTIEVVRIAVGLVIMAYVGYCLLNQKVWLRGPIGLFSKTYAWGSREENQSIFMLHVIAGTAFGIWLIAGPFLF' A
#
# COMPACT_ATOMS: atom_id res chain seq x y z
N MET A 1 -13.73 26.61 6.31
CA MET A 1 -12.33 26.55 5.87
C MET A 1 -12.33 26.05 4.44
N ASN A 2 -11.86 26.86 3.49
CA ASN A 2 -11.60 26.35 2.15
C ASN A 2 -10.28 25.59 2.22
N VAL A 3 -10.31 24.29 1.91
CA VAL A 3 -9.09 23.48 1.82
C VAL A 3 -8.48 23.76 0.46
N GLU A 4 -7.41 24.55 0.44
CA GLU A 4 -6.62 24.79 -0.77
C GLU A 4 -5.61 23.65 -0.94
N ILE A 5 -5.99 22.65 -1.74
CA ILE A 5 -5.12 21.51 -2.07
C ILE A 5 -4.14 21.93 -3.18
N SER A 6 -2.86 21.99 -2.86
CA SER A 6 -1.78 22.19 -3.83
C SER A 6 -1.61 20.98 -4.75
N THR A 7 -0.97 21.17 -5.91
CA THR A 7 -0.64 20.07 -6.84
C THR A 7 0.17 18.95 -6.16
N ILE A 8 1.05 19.28 -5.22
CA ILE A 8 1.85 18.29 -4.47
C ILE A 8 0.93 17.42 -3.58
N GLU A 9 -0.07 18.02 -2.96
CA GLU A 9 -1.04 17.30 -2.13
C GLU A 9 -1.98 16.43 -2.98
N VAL A 10 -2.37 16.88 -4.18
CA VAL A 10 -3.09 16.02 -5.13
C VAL A 10 -2.27 14.77 -5.45
N VAL A 11 -0.98 14.92 -5.76
CA VAL A 11 -0.08 13.78 -6.04
C VAL A 11 0.04 12.87 -4.81
N ARG A 12 0.22 13.45 -3.62
CA ARG A 12 0.28 12.72 -2.35
C ARG A 12 -0.97 11.86 -2.12
N ILE A 13 -2.15 12.44 -2.29
CA ILE A 13 -3.43 11.75 -2.16
C ILE A 13 -3.55 10.64 -3.20
N ALA A 14 -3.20 10.91 -4.46
CA ALA A 14 -3.24 9.91 -5.53
C ALA A 14 -2.34 8.70 -5.22
N VAL A 15 -1.11 8.93 -4.73
CA VAL A 15 -0.21 7.84 -4.28
C VAL A 15 -0.85 7.05 -3.13
N GLY A 16 -1.44 7.73 -2.15
CA GLY A 16 -2.16 7.07 -1.05
C GLY A 16 -3.31 6.19 -1.54
N LEU A 17 -4.11 6.67 -2.50
CA LEU A 17 -5.21 5.90 -3.10
C LEU A 17 -4.70 4.66 -3.85
N VAL A 18 -3.59 4.76 -4.59
CA VAL A 18 -2.98 3.60 -5.27
C VAL A 18 -2.52 2.54 -4.25
N ILE A 19 -1.92 2.97 -3.14
CA ILE A 19 -1.52 2.05 -2.06
C ILE A 19 -2.75 1.36 -1.46
N MET A 20 -3.82 2.11 -1.18
CA MET A 20 -5.06 1.55 -0.64
C MET A 20 -5.73 0.58 -1.63
N ALA A 21 -5.68 0.86 -2.93
CA ALA A 21 -6.15 -0.06 -3.97
C ALA A 21 -5.35 -1.38 -3.96
N TYR A 22 -4.02 -1.30 -3.78
CA TYR A 22 -3.17 -2.49 -3.64
C TYR A 22 -3.50 -3.28 -2.36
N VAL A 23 -3.68 -2.60 -1.22
CA VAL A 23 -4.13 -3.25 0.04
C VAL A 23 -5.47 -3.95 -0.17
N GLY A 24 -6.44 -3.26 -0.80
CA GLY A 24 -7.73 -3.84 -1.15
C GLY A 24 -7.59 -5.07 -2.05
N TYR A 25 -6.72 -5.02 -3.05
CA TYR A 25 -6.41 -6.16 -3.91
C TYR A 25 -5.85 -7.34 -3.11
N CYS A 26 -4.92 -7.10 -2.18
CA CYS A 26 -4.36 -8.14 -1.32
C CYS A 26 -5.45 -8.80 -0.46
N LEU A 27 -6.30 -8.00 0.17
CA LEU A 27 -7.40 -8.48 1.02
C LEU A 27 -8.47 -9.24 0.23
N LEU A 28 -8.82 -8.80 -0.98
CA LEU A 28 -9.84 -9.48 -1.80
C LEU A 28 -9.32 -10.78 -2.40
N ASN A 29 -8.08 -10.79 -2.88
CA ASN A 29 -7.52 -11.94 -3.59
C ASN A 29 -6.72 -12.87 -2.69
N GLN A 30 -6.51 -12.52 -1.42
CA GLN A 30 -5.65 -13.23 -0.48
C GLN A 30 -4.27 -13.54 -1.08
N LYS A 31 -3.72 -12.57 -1.83
CA LYS A 31 -2.43 -12.64 -2.53
C LYS A 31 -1.59 -11.43 -2.18
N VAL A 32 -0.28 -11.57 -2.23
CA VAL A 32 0.67 -10.47 -2.03
C VAL A 32 1.72 -10.49 -3.13
N TRP A 33 2.14 -9.31 -3.59
CA TRP A 33 3.22 -9.22 -4.56
C TRP A 33 4.54 -9.51 -3.86
N LEU A 34 5.16 -10.62 -4.25
CA LEU A 34 6.44 -11.05 -3.72
C LEU A 34 7.55 -10.56 -4.63
N ARG A 35 8.62 -10.08 -3.99
CA ARG A 35 9.95 -10.11 -4.58
C ARG A 35 10.60 -11.39 -4.05
N GLY A 36 10.47 -12.48 -4.84
CA GLY A 36 11.01 -13.86 -4.73
C GLY A 36 11.69 -14.31 -3.43
N PRO A 37 12.83 -15.05 -3.44
CA PRO A 37 13.19 -15.92 -2.32
C PRO A 37 13.70 -15.10 -1.12
N ILE A 38 12.72 -14.61 -0.36
CA ILE A 38 12.76 -14.17 1.02
C ILE A 38 13.64 -12.94 1.27
N GLY A 39 13.29 -11.80 0.66
CA GLY A 39 13.81 -10.49 1.09
C GLY A 39 13.73 -9.37 0.06
N LEU A 40 14.21 -8.18 0.44
CA LEU A 40 14.28 -6.97 -0.40
C LEU A 40 15.11 -7.12 -1.70
N PHE A 41 15.81 -8.25 -1.91
CA PHE A 41 16.79 -8.45 -2.98
C PHE A 41 16.41 -9.48 -4.04
N SER A 42 15.16 -9.93 -4.09
CA SER A 42 14.78 -10.90 -5.11
C SER A 42 14.74 -10.33 -6.53
N LYS A 43 15.09 -11.20 -7.49
CA LYS A 43 15.03 -10.98 -8.94
C LYS A 43 13.76 -11.55 -9.61
N THR A 44 12.91 -12.28 -8.88
CA THR A 44 11.65 -12.81 -9.40
C THR A 44 10.47 -12.05 -8.78
N TYR A 45 9.56 -11.59 -9.64
CA TYR A 45 8.38 -10.85 -9.26
C TYR A 45 7.15 -11.71 -9.54
N ALA A 46 6.43 -12.08 -8.50
CA ALA A 46 5.27 -12.95 -8.63
C ALA A 46 4.24 -12.68 -7.52
N TRP A 47 2.97 -12.92 -7.82
CA TRP A 47 1.94 -13.00 -6.80
C TRP A 47 2.09 -14.29 -6.00
N GLY A 48 2.25 -14.19 -4.69
CA GLY A 48 2.21 -15.32 -3.76
C GLY A 48 0.89 -15.37 -3.00
N SER A 49 0.51 -16.57 -2.56
CA SER A 49 -0.66 -16.75 -1.69
C SER A 49 -0.39 -16.20 -0.28
N ARG A 50 -1.43 -15.74 0.43
CA ARG A 50 -1.33 -15.36 1.85
C ARG A 50 -0.88 -16.53 2.72
N GLU A 51 -1.40 -17.73 2.46
CA GLU A 51 -1.14 -18.93 3.27
C GLU A 51 0.36 -19.24 3.36
N GLU A 52 1.06 -19.16 2.23
CA GLU A 52 2.51 -19.43 2.17
C GLU A 52 3.36 -18.22 2.58
N ASN A 53 2.77 -17.01 2.65
CA ASN A 53 3.50 -15.74 2.80
C ASN A 53 2.89 -14.81 3.86
N GLN A 54 2.34 -15.37 4.94
CA GLN A 54 1.51 -14.63 5.91
C GLN A 54 2.20 -13.38 6.47
N SER A 55 3.49 -13.47 6.85
CA SER A 55 4.22 -12.33 7.41
C SER A 55 4.38 -11.18 6.40
N ILE A 56 4.67 -11.50 5.14
CA ILE A 56 4.82 -10.51 4.06
C ILE A 56 3.48 -9.90 3.70
N PHE A 57 2.43 -10.72 3.63
CA PHE A 57 1.05 -10.27 3.44
C PHE A 57 0.64 -9.26 4.51
N MET A 58 0.83 -9.61 5.79
CA MET A 58 0.49 -8.75 6.92
C MET A 58 1.29 -7.45 6.91
N LEU A 59 2.58 -7.50 6.57
CA LEU A 59 3.40 -6.29 6.44
C LEU A 59 2.84 -5.34 5.37
N HIS A 60 2.49 -5.85 4.18
CA HIS A 60 1.93 -5.03 3.11
C HIS A 60 0.56 -4.46 3.48
N VAL A 61 -0.30 -5.24 4.13
CA VAL A 61 -1.62 -4.77 4.55
C VAL A 61 -1.51 -3.73 5.66
N ILE A 62 -0.78 -4.00 6.75
CA ILE A 62 -0.70 -3.10 7.91
C ILE A 62 0.05 -1.81 7.53
N ALA A 63 1.27 -1.93 7.00
CA ALA A 63 2.07 -0.76 6.65
C ALA A 63 1.43 0.02 5.49
N GLY A 64 0.90 -0.70 4.49
CA GLY A 64 0.20 -0.07 3.36
C GLY A 64 -1.05 0.68 3.81
N THR A 65 -1.84 0.12 4.74
CA THR A 65 -3.02 0.80 5.28
C THR A 65 -2.63 2.05 6.06
N ALA A 66 -1.70 1.92 7.02
CA ALA A 66 -1.27 3.05 7.85
C ALA A 66 -0.69 4.19 7.00
N PHE A 67 0.18 3.86 6.05
CA PHE A 67 0.82 4.84 5.17
C PHE A 67 -0.15 5.42 4.15
N GLY A 68 -1.02 4.59 3.54
CA GLY A 68 -2.05 5.04 2.60
C GLY A 68 -3.02 6.03 3.24
N ILE A 69 -3.52 5.72 4.44
CA ILE A 69 -4.39 6.62 5.21
C ILE A 69 -3.65 7.92 5.55
N TRP A 70 -2.40 7.86 6.00
CA TRP A 70 -1.63 9.06 6.33
C TRP A 70 -1.35 9.95 5.11
N LEU A 71 -1.16 9.36 3.92
CA LEU A 71 -1.00 10.12 2.69
C LEU A 71 -2.29 10.80 2.25
N ILE A 72 -3.44 10.12 2.39
CA ILE A 72 -4.76 10.64 2.00
C ILE A 72 -5.26 11.68 3.00
N ALA A 73 -5.25 11.34 4.29
CA ALA A 73 -5.84 12.18 5.34
C ALA A 73 -4.92 13.33 5.75
N GLY A 74 -3.60 13.18 5.59
CA GLY A 74 -2.60 14.16 6.00
C GLY A 74 -2.92 15.60 5.57
N PRO A 75 -3.11 15.87 4.27
CA PRO A 75 -3.44 17.21 3.76
C PRO A 75 -4.73 17.85 4.29
N PHE A 76 -5.60 17.06 4.94
CA PHE A 76 -6.84 17.57 5.54
C PHE A 76 -6.74 17.74 7.06
N LEU A 77 -5.72 17.15 7.69
CA LEU A 77 -5.59 17.08 9.15
C LEU A 77 -4.39 17.87 9.68
N PHE A 78 -3.39 18.16 8.85
CA PHE A 78 -2.14 18.85 9.21
C PHE A 78 -1.71 19.79 8.09
#